data_AF-A0A5P6NES5-F1
#
_entry.id   AF-A0A5P6NES5-F1
#
_cell.length_a   1.000
_cell.length_b   1.000
_cell.length_c   1.000
_cell.angle_alpha   90.00
_cell.angle_beta   90.00
_cell.angle_gamma   90.00
#
_symmetry.space_group_name_H-M   'P 1'
#
loop_
_entity.id
_entity.type
_entity.pdbx_description
1 polymer ?
#
loop_
_entity_poly.entity_id
_entity_poly.type
_entity_poly.pdbx_seq_one_letter_code
_entity_poly.pdbx_strand_id
1 'polypeptide(L)'
;MGPCADSPRAAGDRLAAALHHAAWPLCFEEYCMTFPRSARFCALGLAALALGLGAPAQADGDVTCNAGPQSGWAKMSKLKKKAWLEEWKLLKMQVEGDCYEVYARTKEGQSIEAFFHPVTLKKLVVFRRGQEIYRAEGFTG
;
A
#
# COMPACT_ATOMS: atom_id res chain seq x y z
N MET A 1 -33.58 -46.74 8.45
CA MET A 1 -34.20 -47.61 7.42
C MET A 1 -34.38 -46.81 6.14
N GLY A 2 -33.87 -47.33 5.01
CA GLY A 2 -34.00 -46.76 3.65
C GLY A 2 -32.62 -46.46 3.00
N PRO A 3 -32.38 -46.83 1.73
CA PRO A 3 -31.44 -47.91 1.44
C PRO A 3 -30.14 -47.50 0.74
N CYS A 4 -29.18 -48.42 0.83
CA CYS A 4 -27.99 -48.54 0.00
C CYS A 4 -28.35 -48.67 -1.48
N ALA A 5 -27.56 -48.02 -2.34
CA ALA A 5 -27.50 -48.33 -3.77
C ALA A 5 -26.04 -48.58 -4.17
N ASP A 6 -25.87 -49.71 -4.86
CA ASP A 6 -24.64 -50.33 -5.32
C ASP A 6 -24.24 -49.82 -6.72
N SER A 7 -22.93 -49.60 -6.92
CA SER A 7 -22.05 -49.89 -8.09
C SER A 7 -22.54 -49.70 -9.55
N PRO A 8 -21.69 -49.19 -10.49
CA PRO A 8 -20.56 -50.00 -10.96
C PRO A 8 -19.24 -49.27 -11.31
N ARG A 9 -18.19 -50.11 -11.33
CA ARG A 9 -16.84 -49.89 -11.84
C ARG A 9 -16.80 -49.50 -13.32
N ALA A 10 -15.92 -48.55 -13.64
CA ALA A 10 -15.11 -48.50 -14.87
C ALA A 10 -13.73 -47.94 -14.44
N ALA A 11 -12.63 -48.72 -14.52
CA ALA A 11 -11.69 -48.72 -15.64
C ALA A 11 -11.37 -47.26 -16.05
N GLY A 12 -10.29 -46.63 -15.62
CA GLY A 12 -8.90 -47.08 -15.65
C GLY A 12 -8.20 -46.20 -16.69
N ASP A 13 -7.32 -45.31 -16.26
CA ASP A 13 -6.13 -44.96 -17.02
C ASP A 13 -5.16 -44.14 -16.17
N ARG A 14 -3.93 -44.65 -16.13
CA ARG A 14 -2.78 -44.08 -15.46
C ARG A 14 -2.22 -42.98 -16.35
N LEU A 15 -2.15 -41.76 -15.86
CA LEU A 15 -1.08 -40.85 -16.27
C LEU A 15 -0.59 -40.08 -15.05
N ALA A 16 0.65 -40.39 -14.67
CA ALA A 16 1.39 -39.68 -13.65
C ALA A 16 1.76 -38.29 -14.18
N ALA A 17 1.46 -37.25 -13.40
CA ALA A 17 2.19 -36.01 -13.43
C ALA A 17 2.24 -35.48 -12.00
N ALA A 18 3.38 -35.75 -11.37
CA ALA A 18 3.85 -35.05 -10.19
C ALA A 18 3.77 -33.54 -10.43
N LEU A 19 3.46 -32.76 -9.40
CA LEU A 19 4.20 -31.55 -9.08
C LEU A 19 3.87 -31.16 -7.64
N HIS A 20 4.96 -30.87 -6.93
CA HIS A 20 5.10 -30.93 -5.50
C HIS A 20 4.46 -29.74 -4.77
N HIS A 21 4.02 -30.04 -3.55
CA HIS A 21 3.80 -29.11 -2.47
C HIS A 21 5.02 -28.20 -2.29
N ALA A 22 4.89 -26.92 -2.63
CA ALA A 22 5.88 -25.90 -2.27
C ALA A 22 5.76 -25.64 -0.76
N ALA A 23 6.59 -26.36 -0.02
CA ALA A 23 6.84 -26.19 1.40
C ALA A 23 7.40 -24.79 1.70
N TRP A 24 6.89 -24.19 2.77
CA TRP A 24 7.53 -23.09 3.48
C TRP A 24 8.92 -23.51 3.95
N PRO A 25 9.99 -22.71 3.73
CA PRO A 25 11.22 -22.91 4.46
C PRO A 25 11.11 -22.19 5.81
N LEU A 26 10.63 -22.92 6.82
CA LEU A 26 11.11 -22.75 8.19
C LEU A 26 12.31 -23.68 8.33
N CYS A 27 13.50 -23.21 7.97
CA CYS A 27 14.75 -23.79 8.47
C CYS A 27 15.27 -22.87 9.57
N PHE A 28 14.82 -23.18 10.79
CA PHE A 28 15.43 -22.77 12.04
C PHE A 28 16.20 -23.99 12.53
N GLU A 29 17.49 -24.12 12.21
CA GLU A 29 18.39 -24.99 12.98
C GLU A 29 19.88 -24.69 12.65
N GLU A 30 20.61 -24.40 13.72
CA GLU A 30 22.03 -24.68 13.94
C GLU A 30 23.07 -24.30 12.87
N TYR A 31 23.71 -23.15 13.09
CA TYR A 31 25.10 -22.96 12.69
C TYR A 31 25.99 -23.06 13.94
N CYS A 32 26.54 -24.25 14.15
CA CYS A 32 27.60 -24.51 15.12
C CYS A 32 28.84 -23.68 14.74
N MET A 33 29.02 -22.54 15.40
CA MET A 33 30.21 -21.69 15.28
C MET A 33 31.38 -22.32 16.06
N THR A 34 32.07 -23.30 15.46
CA THR A 34 33.44 -23.63 15.88
C THR A 34 34.41 -22.63 15.26
N PHE A 35 34.87 -21.67 16.06
CA PHE A 35 35.96 -20.75 15.70
C PHE A 35 37.32 -21.40 16.00
N PRO A 36 38.16 -21.73 15.00
CA PRO A 36 39.58 -21.88 15.26
C PRO A 36 40.19 -20.50 15.52
N ARG A 37 40.69 -20.32 16.74
CA ARG A 37 41.63 -19.25 17.08
C ARG A 37 42.91 -19.53 16.31
N SER A 38 43.21 -18.78 15.25
CA SER A 38 44.56 -18.33 14.89
C SER A 38 44.62 -17.74 13.47
N ALA A 39 45.55 -16.80 13.34
CA ALA A 39 46.11 -16.23 12.12
C ALA A 39 45.40 -14.99 11.54
N ARG A 40 46.13 -13.89 11.69
CA ARG A 40 45.94 -12.57 11.11
C ARG A 40 45.86 -12.69 9.59
N PHE A 41 44.73 -12.30 9.00
CA PHE A 41 44.67 -11.89 7.61
C PHE A 41 44.21 -10.43 7.56
N CYS A 42 45.15 -9.54 7.23
CA CYS A 42 44.84 -8.22 6.73
C CYS A 42 44.04 -8.40 5.42
N ALA A 43 42.73 -8.20 5.50
CA ALA A 43 41.89 -8.04 4.33
C ALA A 43 41.01 -6.82 4.58
N LEU A 44 41.36 -5.73 3.90
CA LEU A 44 40.50 -4.58 3.67
C LEU A 44 39.24 -5.06 2.95
N GLY A 45 38.25 -5.52 3.70
CA GLY A 45 36.93 -5.85 3.17
C GLY A 45 36.14 -4.59 2.95
N LEU A 46 35.98 -4.17 1.70
CA LEU A 46 35.03 -3.13 1.30
C LEU A 46 33.62 -3.52 1.80
N ALA A 47 33.18 -2.90 2.88
CA ALA A 47 31.78 -2.89 3.26
C ALA A 47 31.03 -2.02 2.23
N ALA A 48 30.52 -2.63 1.17
CA ALA A 48 29.63 -1.96 0.22
C ALA A 48 28.31 -1.62 0.95
N LEU A 49 28.20 -0.38 1.43
CA LEU A 49 26.94 0.18 1.91
C LEU A 49 25.95 0.22 0.74
N ALA A 50 25.07 -0.77 0.67
CA ALA A 50 23.86 -0.69 -0.15
C ALA A 50 22.91 0.34 0.49
N LEU A 51 23.18 1.63 0.26
CA LEU A 51 22.24 2.71 0.54
C LEU A 51 21.07 2.54 -0.43
N GLY A 52 19.99 1.92 0.06
CA GLY A 52 18.75 1.79 -0.69
C GLY A 52 18.28 3.16 -1.16
N LEU A 53 18.07 3.29 -2.47
CA LEU A 53 17.50 4.49 -3.10
C LEU A 53 16.05 4.66 -2.63
N GLY A 54 15.86 5.29 -1.48
CA GLY A 54 14.58 5.86 -1.10
C GLY A 54 14.32 7.06 -1.99
N ALA A 55 13.26 7.01 -2.79
CA ALA A 55 12.81 8.19 -3.53
C ALA A 55 12.52 9.34 -2.55
N PRO A 56 12.90 10.60 -2.87
CA PRO A 56 12.60 11.73 -2.02
C PRO A 56 11.08 11.82 -1.77
N ALA A 57 10.69 12.00 -0.51
CA ALA A 57 9.32 12.39 -0.17
C ALA A 57 9.18 13.87 -0.50
N GLN A 58 8.53 14.18 -1.62
CA GLN A 58 8.13 15.54 -1.95
C GLN A 58 6.94 15.90 -1.04
N ALA A 59 7.03 17.05 -0.37
CA ALA A 59 5.90 17.60 0.38
C ALA A 59 5.03 18.38 -0.60
N ASP A 60 3.91 17.78 -1.02
CA ASP A 60 2.96 18.37 -1.99
C ASP A 60 1.93 19.30 -1.29
N GLY A 61 2.27 19.80 -0.09
CA GLY A 61 1.33 20.42 0.85
C GLY A 61 0.99 21.89 0.64
N ASP A 62 1.59 22.57 -0.35
CA ASP A 62 1.30 23.99 -0.65
C ASP A 62 0.10 24.13 -1.61
N VAL A 63 -1.08 23.69 -1.16
CA VAL A 63 -2.34 23.76 -1.93
C VAL A 63 -3.27 24.78 -1.30
N THR A 64 -3.77 25.73 -2.09
CA THR A 64 -4.71 26.76 -1.61
C THR A 64 -6.12 26.55 -2.14
N CYS A 65 -7.09 26.31 -1.25
CA CYS A 65 -8.47 26.00 -1.63
C CYS A 65 -9.41 27.21 -1.74
N ASN A 66 -9.02 28.39 -1.23
CA ASN A 66 -9.85 29.57 -1.06
C ASN A 66 -11.21 29.27 -0.38
N ALA A 67 -11.18 28.49 0.69
CA ALA A 67 -12.40 27.93 1.27
C ALA A 67 -13.19 28.88 2.18
N GLY A 68 -12.60 30.02 2.57
CA GLY A 68 -13.20 30.95 3.52
C GLY A 68 -13.26 30.40 4.96
N PRO A 69 -14.10 30.99 5.84
CA PRO A 69 -14.08 30.70 7.27
C PRO A 69 -14.53 29.27 7.60
N GLN A 70 -13.91 28.67 8.62
CA GLN A 70 -14.17 27.30 9.06
C GLN A 70 -15.62 27.04 9.51
N SER A 71 -16.38 28.08 9.86
CA SER A 71 -17.80 27.97 10.20
C SER A 71 -18.67 27.42 9.07
N GLY A 72 -18.25 27.62 7.80
CA GLY A 72 -18.94 27.11 6.61
C GLY A 72 -18.50 25.71 6.18
N TRP A 73 -17.53 25.11 6.87
CA TRP A 73 -16.92 23.86 6.42
C TRP A 73 -17.80 22.65 6.72
N ALA A 74 -17.82 21.70 5.79
CA ALA A 74 -18.61 20.48 5.96
C ALA A 74 -17.90 19.50 6.92
N LYS A 75 -18.68 18.75 7.70
CA LYS A 75 -18.13 17.74 8.63
C LYS A 75 -17.27 16.71 7.89
N MET A 76 -16.10 16.40 8.43
CA MET A 76 -15.18 15.39 7.88
C MET A 76 -15.82 14.00 7.70
N SER A 77 -16.88 13.67 8.45
CA SER A 77 -17.63 12.42 8.27
C SER A 77 -18.25 12.28 6.87
N LYS A 78 -18.63 13.39 6.21
CA LYS A 78 -19.11 13.38 4.81
C LYS A 78 -17.98 13.03 3.84
N LEU A 79 -16.77 13.55 4.10
CA LEU A 79 -15.61 13.26 3.27
C LEU A 79 -15.15 11.80 3.41
N LYS A 80 -15.21 11.23 4.63
CA LYS A 80 -14.98 9.78 4.85
C LYS A 80 -15.88 8.90 3.99
N LYS A 81 -17.17 9.26 3.88
CA LYS A 81 -18.11 8.53 3.01
C LYS A 81 -17.73 8.63 1.53
N LYS A 82 -17.27 9.79 1.06
CA LYS A 82 -16.78 9.95 -0.32
C LYS A 82 -15.56 9.07 -0.59
N ALA A 83 -14.55 9.11 0.29
CA ALA A 83 -13.35 8.27 0.15
C ALA A 83 -13.70 6.76 0.12
N TRP A 84 -14.68 6.34 0.91
CA TRP A 84 -15.20 4.96 0.88
C TRP A 84 -15.85 4.59 -0.46
N LEU A 85 -16.62 5.51 -1.06
CA LEU A 85 -17.25 5.30 -2.35
C LEU A 85 -16.23 5.19 -3.51
N GLU A 86 -15.05 5.80 -3.35
CA GLU A 86 -13.94 5.66 -4.31
C GLU A 86 -13.11 4.38 -4.09
N GLU A 87 -13.58 3.45 -3.23
CA GLU A 87 -12.86 2.21 -2.83
C GLU A 87 -11.46 2.49 -2.23
N TRP A 88 -11.25 3.66 -1.62
CA TRP A 88 -9.98 4.02 -1.02
C TRP A 88 -9.87 3.57 0.43
N LYS A 89 -8.71 2.99 0.79
CA LYS A 89 -8.37 2.72 2.18
C LYS A 89 -7.82 4.00 2.82
N LEU A 90 -8.67 4.67 3.58
CA LEU A 90 -8.32 5.88 4.32
C LEU A 90 -7.20 5.62 5.35
N LEU A 91 -6.15 6.45 5.32
CA LEU A 91 -5.03 6.39 6.27
C LEU A 91 -5.12 7.54 7.27
N LYS A 92 -5.28 8.76 6.76
CA LYS A 92 -5.34 9.98 7.55
C LYS A 92 -6.21 11.00 6.84
N MET A 93 -6.88 11.84 7.62
CA MET A 93 -7.53 13.04 7.13
C MET A 93 -7.16 14.17 8.05
N GLN A 94 -6.77 15.30 7.49
CA GLN A 94 -6.39 16.48 8.23
C GLN A 94 -6.88 17.73 7.53
N VAL A 95 -6.79 18.85 8.24
CA VAL A 95 -6.91 20.17 7.65
C VAL A 95 -5.50 20.63 7.32
N GLU A 96 -5.26 20.96 6.06
CA GLU A 96 -3.99 21.53 5.60
C GLU A 96 -4.31 22.90 5.02
N GLY A 97 -3.79 23.97 5.64
CA GLY A 97 -4.18 25.35 5.30
C GLY A 97 -5.71 25.55 5.37
N ASP A 98 -6.30 25.86 4.22
CA ASP A 98 -7.75 26.01 4.05
C ASP A 98 -8.41 24.86 3.27
N CYS A 99 -7.69 23.73 3.15
CA CYS A 99 -8.12 22.52 2.48
C CYS A 99 -8.40 21.37 3.45
N TYR A 100 -9.14 20.37 2.98
CA TYR A 100 -9.10 19.04 3.58
C TYR A 100 -8.16 18.13 2.80
N GLU A 101 -7.14 17.64 3.49
CA GLU A 101 -6.16 16.71 2.94
C GLU A 101 -6.49 15.28 3.39
N VAL A 102 -6.47 14.35 2.45
CA VAL A 102 -6.79 12.94 2.65
C VAL A 102 -5.65 12.08 2.15
N TYR A 103 -5.02 11.37 3.09
CA TYR A 103 -4.08 10.31 2.78
C TYR A 103 -4.84 9.00 2.67
N ALA A 104 -4.70 8.31 1.53
CA ALA A 104 -5.35 7.03 1.31
C ALA A 104 -4.49 6.07 0.49
N ARG A 105 -4.88 4.79 0.48
CA ARG A 105 -4.43 3.82 -0.53
C ARG A 105 -5.53 3.54 -1.53
N THR A 106 -5.20 3.56 -2.82
CA THR A 106 -6.11 3.08 -3.86
C THR A 106 -6.29 1.56 -3.77
N LYS A 107 -7.24 1.02 -4.53
CA LYS A 107 -7.47 -0.43 -4.64
C LYS A 107 -6.24 -1.19 -5.15
N GLU A 108 -5.41 -0.53 -5.97
CA GLU A 108 -4.14 -1.06 -6.49
C GLU A 108 -2.99 -0.94 -5.46
N GLY A 109 -3.28 -0.48 -4.23
CA GLY A 109 -2.31 -0.36 -3.13
C GLY A 109 -1.43 0.89 -3.17
N GLN A 110 -1.71 1.83 -4.09
CA GLN A 110 -0.90 3.03 -4.29
C GLN A 110 -1.23 4.09 -3.24
N SER A 111 -0.20 4.70 -2.64
CA SER A 111 -0.38 5.86 -1.76
C SER A 111 -0.76 7.09 -2.56
N ILE A 112 -1.82 7.76 -2.14
CA ILE A 112 -2.26 9.03 -2.70
C ILE A 112 -2.55 10.05 -1.60
N GLU A 113 -2.40 11.31 -1.98
CA GLU A 113 -2.71 12.49 -1.19
C GLU A 113 -3.73 13.30 -1.98
N ALA A 114 -4.95 13.39 -1.47
CA ALA A 114 -6.06 14.03 -2.18
C ALA A 114 -6.54 15.26 -1.39
N PHE A 115 -6.55 16.40 -2.05
CA PHE A 115 -7.03 17.66 -1.52
C PHE A 115 -8.46 17.91 -1.95
N PHE A 116 -9.29 18.29 -0.99
CA PHE A 116 -10.70 18.57 -1.17
C PHE A 116 -11.06 19.94 -0.64
N HIS A 117 -11.95 20.62 -1.34
CA HIS A 117 -12.53 21.85 -0.86
C HIS A 117 -13.42 21.56 0.37
N PRO A 118 -13.23 22.18 1.54
CA PRO A 118 -13.91 21.78 2.77
C PRO A 118 -15.40 22.18 2.80
N VAL A 119 -15.82 23.22 2.07
CA VAL A 119 -17.24 23.60 1.91
C VAL A 119 -17.97 22.67 0.91
N THR A 120 -17.47 22.56 -0.33
CA THR A 120 -18.16 21.83 -1.41
C THR A 120 -17.85 20.33 -1.42
N LEU A 121 -16.79 19.89 -0.71
CA LEU A 121 -16.24 18.54 -0.76
C LEU A 121 -15.91 18.08 -2.18
N LYS A 122 -15.58 19.01 -3.07
CA LYS A 122 -15.10 18.72 -4.43
C LYS A 122 -13.64 18.30 -4.34
N LYS A 123 -13.27 17.24 -5.07
CA LYS A 123 -11.88 16.81 -5.24
C LYS A 123 -11.17 17.85 -6.12
N LEU A 124 -10.06 18.40 -5.64
CA LEU A 124 -9.36 19.51 -6.29
C LEU A 124 -8.07 19.04 -6.96
N VAL A 125 -7.19 18.40 -6.20
CA VAL A 125 -5.93 17.86 -6.71
C VAL A 125 -5.62 16.54 -6.01
N VAL A 126 -4.98 15.61 -6.73
CA VAL A 126 -4.50 14.36 -6.16
C VAL A 126 -3.06 14.16 -6.56
N PHE A 127 -2.22 13.91 -5.56
CA PHE A 127 -0.81 13.57 -5.73
C PHE A 127 -0.57 12.09 -5.44
N ARG A 128 0.45 11.55 -6.11
CA ARG A 128 0.99 10.23 -5.90
C ARG A 128 2.50 10.34 -5.86
N ARG A 129 3.08 10.30 -4.65
CA ARG A 129 4.54 10.40 -4.44
C ARG A 129 5.16 11.64 -5.11
N GLY A 130 4.64 12.84 -4.90
CA GLY A 130 5.18 14.04 -5.56
C GLY A 130 4.57 14.37 -6.91
N GLN A 131 3.81 13.45 -7.51
CA GLN A 131 3.28 13.60 -8.86
C GLN A 131 1.81 13.91 -8.83
N GLU A 132 1.42 15.05 -9.38
CA GLU A 132 0.03 15.38 -9.64
C GLU A 132 -0.55 14.40 -10.67
N ILE A 133 -1.50 13.57 -10.24
CA ILE A 133 -2.20 12.61 -11.11
C ILE A 133 -3.59 13.09 -11.50
N TYR A 134 -4.08 14.13 -10.82
CA TYR A 134 -5.39 14.72 -11.08
C TYR A 134 -5.41 16.16 -10.62
N ARG A 135 -6.02 17.04 -11.43
CA ARG A 135 -6.40 18.39 -11.07
C ARG A 135 -7.79 18.69 -11.63
N ALA A 136 -8.62 19.30 -10.81
CA ALA A 136 -9.93 19.76 -11.19
C ALA A 136 -9.81 20.92 -12.18
N GLU A 137 -10.65 20.90 -13.22
CA GLU A 137 -10.71 21.99 -14.19
C GLU A 137 -11.01 23.33 -13.50
N GLY A 138 -10.23 24.35 -13.87
CA GLY A 138 -10.33 25.70 -13.30
C GLY A 138 -9.75 25.85 -11.90
N PHE A 139 -9.13 24.80 -11.33
CA PHE A 139 -8.44 24.89 -10.03
C PHE A 139 -6.98 25.32 -10.22
N THR A 140 -6.68 26.54 -9.78
CA THR A 140 -5.33 27.13 -9.85
C THR A 140 -4.57 27.08 -8.53
N GLY A 141 -5.10 26.37 -7.54
CA GLY A 141 -4.56 26.28 -6.18
C GLY A 141 -3.68 25.07 -5.93
#